data_AF-A0A5C4N4M4-F1
#
_entry.id   AF-A0A5C4N4M4-F1
#
_cell.length_a   1.000
_cell.length_b   1.000
_cell.length_c   1.000
_cell.angle_alpha   90.00
_cell.angle_beta   90.00
_cell.angle_gamma   90.00
#
_symmetry.space_group_name_H-M   'P 1'
#
loop_
_entity.id
_entity.type
_entity.pdbx_description
1 polymer ?
#
loop_
_entity_poly.entity_id
_entity_poly.type
_entity_poly.pdbx_seq_one_letter_code
_entity_poly.pdbx_strand_id
1 'polypeptide(L)' 'MKPSWRLVAGIYPFAAGAMGLNVFFASLILGWVGVPILTPWTAFWLSLPLGLPAAWVYARHLTRLMVEVDGTLEEA' A
#
# COMPACT_ATOMS: atom_id res chain seq x y z
N MET A 1 -14.51 -11.57 -4.67
CA MET A 1 -14.18 -10.65 -5.78
C MET A 1 -12.68 -10.48 -5.82
N LYS A 2 -12.03 -10.93 -6.91
CA LYS A 2 -10.57 -10.82 -7.07
C LYS A 2 -10.27 -9.46 -7.72
N PRO A 3 -9.41 -8.62 -7.13
CA PRO A 3 -9.05 -7.34 -7.75
C PRO A 3 -8.42 -7.60 -9.12
N SER A 4 -8.77 -6.78 -10.12
CA SER A 4 -8.16 -6.86 -11.45
C SER A 4 -6.65 -6.66 -11.34
N TRP A 5 -5.86 -7.52 -11.97
CA TRP A 5 -4.40 -7.41 -11.92
C TRP A 5 -3.89 -6.05 -12.44
N ARG A 6 -4.63 -5.44 -13.38
CA ARG A 6 -4.34 -4.10 -13.91
C ARG A 6 -4.52 -3.02 -12.85
N LEU A 7 -5.52 -3.16 -11.98
CA LEU A 7 -5.77 -2.21 -10.89
C LEU A 7 -4.65 -2.29 -9.84
N VAL A 8 -4.27 -3.51 -9.46
CA VAL A 8 -3.17 -3.69 -8.49
C VAL A 8 -1.86 -3.18 -9.08
N ALA A 9 -1.54 -3.49 -10.34
CA ALA A 9 -0.33 -3.01 -10.99
C ALA A 9 -0.27 -1.48 -11.12
N GLY A 10 -1.40 -0.82 -11.40
CA GLY A 10 -1.48 0.65 -11.45
C GLY A 10 -1.28 1.32 -10.09
N ILE A 11 -1.82 0.71 -9.01
CA ILE A 11 -1.72 1.24 -7.64
C ILE A 11 -0.38 0.88 -6.99
N TYR A 12 0.26 -0.19 -7.44
CA TYR A 12 1.50 -0.72 -6.88
C TYR A 12 2.63 0.31 -6.70
N PRO A 13 3.01 1.14 -7.69
CA PRO A 13 4.08 2.13 -7.49
C PRO A 13 3.72 3.15 -6.40
N PHE A 14 2.43 3.50 -6.28
CA PHE A 14 1.94 4.40 -5.24
C PHE A 14 1.98 3.74 -3.86
N ALA A 15 1.53 2.48 -3.77
CA ALA A 15 1.56 1.70 -2.54
C ALA A 15 2.99 1.41 -2.04
N ALA A 16 3.90 1.06 -2.95
CA ALA A 16 5.31 0.82 -2.64
C ALA A 16 6.03 2.11 -2.19
N GLY A 17 5.72 3.25 -2.82
CA GLY A 17 6.21 4.56 -2.41
C GLY A 17 5.70 4.94 -1.02
N ALA A 18 4.39 4.79 -0.79
CA ALA A 18 3.78 5.05 0.51
C ALA A 18 4.38 4.18 1.61
N MET A 19 4.56 2.87 1.38
CA MET A 19 5.21 2.00 2.35
C MET A 19 6.67 2.37 2.59
N GLY A 20 7.41 2.81 1.57
CA GLY A 20 8.80 3.24 1.72
C GLY A 20 8.95 4.44 2.64
N LEU A 21 8.11 5.46 2.45
CA LEU A 21 8.06 6.62 3.33
C LEU A 21 7.68 6.23 4.76
N ASN A 22 6.65 5.41 4.92
CA ASN A 22 6.19 4.99 6.25
C ASN A 22 7.22 4.13 6.99
N VAL A 23 7.91 3.20 6.31
CA VAL A 23 8.99 2.38 6.90
C VAL A 23 10.17 3.26 7.29
N PHE A 24 10.54 4.23 6.46
CA PHE A 24 11.60 5.17 6.80
C PHE A 24 11.22 6.02 8.02
N PHE A 25 10.02 6.62 8.03
CA PHE A 25 9.54 7.39 9.17
C PHE A 25 9.40 6.55 10.45
N ALA A 26 8.93 5.31 10.35
CA ALA A 26 8.90 4.38 11.48
C ALA A 26 10.30 4.13 12.04
N SER A 27 11.32 4.03 11.18
CA SER A 27 12.71 3.88 11.62
C SER A 27 13.24 5.12 12.35
N LEU A 28 12.80 6.33 11.98
CA LEU A 28 13.15 7.56 12.70
C LEU A 28 12.53 7.59 14.09
N ILE A 29 11.26 7.19 14.22
CA ILE A 29 10.55 7.10 15.50
C ILE A 29 11.20 6.03 16.39
N LEU A 30 11.51 4.85 15.84
CA LEU A 30 12.21 3.79 16.56
C LEU A 30 13.64 4.21 16.95
N GLY A 31 14.26 5.11 16.19
CA GLY A 31 15.51 5.78 16.56
C GLY A 31 15.46 6.47 17.92
N TRP A 32 14.32 7.02 18.32
CA TRP A 32 14.15 7.62 19.65
C TRP A 32 14.19 6.59 20.79
N VAL A 33 13.88 5.33 20.48
CA VAL A 33 13.90 4.20 21.42
C VAL A 33 15.26 3.48 21.42
N GLY A 34 16.25 4.01 20.67
CA GLY A 34 17.60 3.44 20.58
C GLY A 34 17.77 2.36 19.51
N VAL A 35 16.79 2.21 18.60
CA VAL A 35 16.88 1.27 17.47
C VAL A 35 17.69 1.92 16.32
N PRO A 36 18.50 1.17 15.57
CA PRO A 36 19.23 1.71 14.43
C PRO A 36 18.29 2.32 13.37
N ILE A 37 18.58 3.55 12.95
CA ILE A 37 17.84 4.23 11.88
C ILE A 37 18.13 3.52 10.56
N LEU A 38 17.09 3.18 9.80
CA LEU A 38 17.27 2.54 8.50
C LEU A 38 17.82 3.55 7.49
N THR A 39 18.76 3.11 6.66
CA THR A 39 19.19 3.91 5.50
C THR A 39 18.04 4.02 4.48
N PRO A 40 17.98 5.11 3.70
CA PRO A 40 16.96 5.28 2.66
C PRO A 40 16.92 4.11 1.67
N TRP A 41 18.09 3.55 1.34
CA TRP A 41 18.20 2.38 0.47
C TRP A 41 17.60 1.12 1.08
N THR A 42 17.85 0.85 2.37
CA THR A 42 17.21 -0.28 3.06
C THR A 42 15.69 -0.11 3.15
N ALA A 43 15.19 1.11 3.40
CA ALA A 43 13.75 1.36 3.44
C ALA A 43 13.08 1.12 2.08
N PHE A 44 13.75 1.51 0.98
CA PHE A 44 13.28 1.25 -0.38
C PHE A 44 13.23 -0.25 -0.72
N TRP A 45 14.30 -1.00 -0.38
CA TRP A 45 14.30 -2.45 -0.59
C TRP A 45 13.27 -3.18 0.25
N LEU A 46 12.98 -2.69 1.46
CA LEU A 46 11.93 -3.25 2.32
C LEU A 46 10.53 -2.89 1.81
N SER A 47 10.35 -1.74 1.18
CA SER A 47 9.05 -1.28 0.72
C SER A 47 8.57 -1.95 -0.57
N LEU A 48 9.47 -2.47 -1.39
CA LEU A 48 9.13 -3.32 -2.54
C LEU A 48 8.30 -4.55 -2.14
N PRO A 49 8.77 -5.46 -1.25
CA PRO A 49 8.00 -6.61 -0.82
C PRO A 49 6.82 -6.23 0.07
N LEU A 50 6.90 -5.16 0.85
CA LEU A 50 5.77 -4.67 1.68
C LEU A 50 4.69 -3.93 0.87
N GLY A 51 5.05 -3.37 -0.29
CA GLY A 51 4.15 -2.67 -1.18
C GLY A 51 3.19 -3.61 -1.90
N LEU A 52 3.58 -4.86 -2.16
CA LEU A 52 2.73 -5.87 -2.78
C LEU A 52 1.48 -6.21 -1.94
N PRO A 53 1.61 -6.62 -0.66
CA PRO A 53 0.44 -6.90 0.18
C PRO A 53 -0.38 -5.63 0.44
N ALA A 54 0.27 -4.47 0.59
CA ALA A 54 -0.44 -3.20 0.75
C ALA A 54 -1.30 -2.87 -0.49
N ALA A 55 -0.73 -2.99 -1.69
CA ALA A 55 -1.44 -2.76 -2.95
C ALA A 55 -2.61 -3.74 -3.13
N TRP A 56 -2.44 -5.00 -2.74
CA TRP A 56 -3.50 -6.01 -2.85
C TRP A 56 -4.68 -5.74 -1.91
N VAL A 57 -4.40 -5.41 -0.64
CA VAL A 57 -5.44 -5.04 0.34
C VAL A 57 -6.19 -3.80 -0.13
N TYR A 58 -5.48 -2.79 -0.63
CA TYR A 58 -6.09 -1.56 -1.14
C TYR A 58 -6.93 -1.80 -2.39
N ALA A 59 -6.42 -2.56 -3.35
CA ALA A 59 -7.16 -2.92 -4.55
C ALA A 59 -8.41 -3.74 -4.24
N ARG A 60 -8.35 -4.64 -3.25
CA ARG A 60 -9.53 -5.37 -2.76
C ARG A 60 -10.56 -4.43 -2.14
N HIS A 61 -10.12 -3.45 -1.36
CA HIS A 61 -11.02 -2.45 -0.76
C HIS A 61 -11.70 -1.59 -1.83
N LEU A 62 -10.94 -1.09 -2.80
CA LEU A 62 -11.48 -0.35 -3.94
C LEU A 62 -12.45 -1.17 -4.77
N THR A 63 -12.15 -2.44 -5.03
CA THR A 63 -13.07 -3.34 -5.75
C THR A 63 -14.40 -3.49 -5.02
N ARG A 64 -14.39 -3.52 -3.67
CA ARG A 64 -15.62 -3.58 -2.88
C ARG A 64 -16.44 -2.29 -3.02
N LEU A 65 -15.78 -1.12 -2.95
CA LEU A 65 -16.44 0.18 -3.12
C LEU A 65 -17.02 0.36 -4.53
N MET A 66 -16.31 -0.08 -5.58
CA MET A 66 -16.81 0.00 -6.95
C MET A 66 -18.09 -0.83 -7.14
N VAL A 67 -18.14 -2.03 -6.54
CA VAL A 67 -19.35 -2.88 -6.58
C VAL A 67 -20.50 -2.26 -5.80
N GLU A 68 -20.22 -1.63 -4.66
CA GLU A 68 -21.24 -0.93 -3.86
C GLU A 68 -21.85 0.23 -4.65
N VAL A 69 -21.02 1.03 -5.33
CA VAL A 69 -21.48 2.13 -6.17
C VAL A 69 -22.27 1.63 -7.39
N ASP A 70 -21.75 0.64 -8.14
CA ASP A 70 -22.48 0.09 -9.30
C ASP A 70 -23.84 -0.50 -8.89
N GLY A 71 -23.90 -1.21 -7.76
CA GLY A 71 -25.16 -1.76 -7.24
C GLY A 71 -26.17 -0.68 -6.88
N THR A 72 -25.72 0.46 -6.30
CA THR A 72 -26.61 1.59 -6.02
C THR A 72 -27.08 2.34 -7.28
N LEU A 73 -26.37 2.25 -8.40
CA LEU A 73 -26.78 2.86 -9.66
C LEU A 73 -27.85 2.05 -10.41
N GLU A 74 -28.01 0.75 -10.12
CA GLU A 74 -29.11 -0.06 -10.67
C GLU A 74 -30.43 0.11 -9.91
N GLU A 75 -30.39 0.60 -8.66
CA GLU A 75 -31.58 0.83 -7.81
C GLU A 75 -32.12 2.28 -7.87
N ALA A 76 -31.43 3.21 -8.55
CA ALA A 76 -31.77 4.63 -8.67
C ALA A 76 -32.34 5.01 -10.04
#